data_AF-A0A440BKL7-F1
#
_entry.id   AF-A0A440BKL7-F1
#
_cell.length_a   1.000
_cell.length_b   1.000
_cell.length_c   1.000
_cell.angle_alpha   90.00
_cell.angle_beta   90.00
_cell.angle_gamma   90.00
#
_symmetry.space_group_name_H-M   'P 1'
#
loop_
_entity.id
_entity.type
_entity.pdbx_description
1 polymer ?
#
loop_
_entity_poly.entity_id
_entity_poly.type
_entity_poly.pdbx_seq_one_letter_code
_entity_poly.pdbx_strand_id
1 'polypeptide(L)'
;MRLFFLGDMVGKTGRTAVWEQLPGLISDFKLDFVIVNGENAAGGFGITEEIFRETLAAGADVVTTGNHVWDQRDALVFAPREERFLRPSNFPKGTPGRGSGVYIARNGARVLVANIMGRVFMHPELDDPFQAGERELAACPLGEQADAVVIDFHAEATSEKMCFAHFVDGRVSLVVGTHTHQPTADHQILNGGTGYMSDAGMCGDYDSSLGMDKEEPLNRFLSKVPKGRFEAANGPATLCGVGVEISDRTGLAEKIAPFRRGPRLEETAPSFWS
;
A
#
# COMPACT_ATOMS: atom_id res chain seq x y z
N MET A 1 -4.28 8.35 -17.08
CA MET A 1 -3.12 7.89 -16.27
C MET A 1 -3.25 6.41 -15.87
N ARG A 2 -2.19 5.61 -16.00
CA ARG A 2 -2.09 4.21 -15.55
C ARG A 2 -1.39 4.14 -14.19
N LEU A 3 -2.17 3.91 -13.13
CA LEU A 3 -1.67 3.82 -11.76
C LEU A 3 -1.60 2.37 -11.30
N PHE A 4 -0.50 2.02 -10.65
CA PHE A 4 -0.28 0.69 -10.10
C PHE A 4 0.06 0.77 -8.62
N PHE A 5 -0.62 -0.03 -7.82
CA PHE A 5 -0.36 -0.14 -6.38
C PHE A 5 0.00 -1.58 -6.06
N LEU A 6 1.18 -1.81 -5.48
CA LEU A 6 1.57 -3.10 -4.91
C LEU A 6 1.34 -3.06 -3.40
N GLY A 7 0.66 -4.09 -2.89
CA GLY A 7 0.40 -4.21 -1.46
C GLY A 7 1.63 -4.63 -0.66
N ASP A 8 1.40 -5.04 0.58
CA ASP A 8 2.43 -5.16 1.62
C ASP A 8 3.62 -6.02 1.20
N MET A 9 4.79 -5.40 1.04
CA MET A 9 6.03 -6.09 0.70
C MET A 9 6.63 -6.76 1.93
N VAL A 10 6.66 -8.10 1.97
CA VAL A 10 7.02 -8.86 3.17
C VAL A 10 8.38 -9.56 3.03
N GLY A 11 9.31 -9.22 3.91
CA GLY A 11 10.57 -9.93 4.09
C GLY A 11 11.49 -9.92 2.86
N LYS A 12 12.42 -10.88 2.80
CA LYS A 12 13.42 -10.97 1.71
C LYS A 12 12.81 -11.40 0.40
N THR A 13 11.97 -12.43 0.44
CA THR A 13 11.35 -12.94 -0.77
C THR A 13 10.43 -11.90 -1.42
N GLY A 14 9.62 -11.20 -0.63
CA GLY A 14 8.73 -10.15 -1.13
C GLY A 14 9.50 -9.05 -1.84
N ARG A 15 10.52 -8.48 -1.18
CA ARG A 15 11.31 -7.39 -1.78
C ARG A 15 12.11 -7.81 -3.01
N THR A 16 12.75 -8.98 -2.99
CA THR A 16 13.44 -9.50 -4.18
C THR A 16 12.48 -9.66 -5.36
N ALA A 17 11.30 -10.24 -5.13
CA ALA A 17 10.33 -10.45 -6.20
C ALA A 17 9.77 -9.13 -6.76
N VAL A 18 9.55 -8.12 -5.90
CA VAL A 18 9.17 -6.76 -6.34
C VAL A 18 10.28 -6.14 -7.18
N TRP A 19 11.53 -6.12 -6.69
CA TRP A 19 12.63 -5.45 -7.37
C TRP A 19 12.99 -6.06 -8.72
N GLU A 20 12.89 -7.38 -8.85
CA GLU A 20 13.20 -8.08 -10.10
C GLU A 20 12.10 -7.92 -11.16
N GLN A 21 10.83 -7.84 -10.74
CA GLN A 21 9.69 -7.85 -11.68
C GLN A 21 9.16 -6.45 -11.99
N LEU A 22 9.24 -5.50 -11.05
CA LEU A 22 8.64 -4.18 -11.20
C LEU A 22 9.15 -3.40 -12.43
N PRO A 23 10.45 -3.39 -12.77
CA PRO A 23 10.92 -2.73 -13.98
C PRO A 23 10.25 -3.25 -15.26
N GLY A 24 10.07 -4.58 -15.35
CA GLY A 24 9.36 -5.23 -16.45
C GLY A 24 7.88 -4.85 -16.48
N LEU A 25 7.21 -4.87 -15.33
CA LEU A 25 5.80 -4.45 -15.21
C LEU A 25 5.58 -3.00 -15.63
N ILE A 26 6.49 -2.09 -15.26
CA ILE A 26 6.45 -0.68 -15.68
C ILE A 26 6.53 -0.57 -17.19
N SER A 27 7.48 -1.29 -17.82
CA SER A 27 7.66 -1.30 -19.27
C SER A 27 6.45 -1.91 -19.99
N ASP A 28 6.03 -3.11 -19.58
CA ASP A 28 5.01 -3.90 -20.25
C ASP A 28 3.63 -3.24 -20.18
N PHE A 29 3.28 -2.72 -19.00
CA PHE A 29 1.99 -2.05 -18.79
C PHE A 29 2.03 -0.54 -19.01
N LYS A 30 3.20 0.02 -19.36
CA LYS A 30 3.41 1.46 -19.55
C LYS A 30 2.88 2.26 -18.35
N LEU A 31 3.29 1.85 -17.15
CA LEU A 31 2.79 2.44 -15.91
C LEU A 31 3.28 3.88 -15.77
N ASP A 32 2.37 4.79 -15.44
CA ASP A 32 2.70 6.20 -15.25
C ASP A 32 3.18 6.47 -13.82
N PHE A 33 2.56 5.78 -12.84
CA PHE A 33 2.81 5.98 -11.42
C PHE A 33 2.66 4.67 -10.64
N VAL A 34 3.62 4.39 -9.75
CA VAL A 34 3.70 3.17 -8.95
C VAL A 34 3.85 3.50 -7.47
N ILE A 35 2.98 2.91 -6.65
CA ILE A 35 3.06 2.95 -5.19
C ILE A 35 3.31 1.54 -4.68
N VAL A 36 4.18 1.39 -3.68
CA VAL A 36 4.45 0.11 -3.01
C VAL A 36 4.29 0.30 -1.51
N ASN A 37 3.51 -0.55 -0.85
CA ASN A 37 3.50 -0.58 0.61
C ASN A 37 4.72 -1.38 1.12
N GLY A 38 5.60 -0.73 1.88
CA GLY A 38 6.87 -1.28 2.36
C GLY A 38 6.91 -1.65 3.83
N GLU A 39 5.78 -1.67 4.56
CA GLU A 39 5.82 -1.73 6.03
C GLU A 39 6.42 -3.01 6.62
N ASN A 40 6.51 -4.10 5.86
CA ASN A 40 6.99 -5.41 6.33
C ASN A 40 8.30 -5.86 5.65
N ALA A 41 9.02 -4.95 4.99
CA ALA A 41 10.12 -5.30 4.10
C ALA A 41 11.40 -5.75 4.84
N ALA A 42 11.66 -5.23 6.04
CA ALA A 42 12.83 -5.55 6.86
C ALA A 42 12.54 -6.73 7.81
N GLY A 43 12.76 -7.95 7.31
CA GLY A 43 12.60 -9.16 8.13
C GLY A 43 11.16 -9.41 8.61
N GLY A 44 10.18 -8.81 7.93
CA GLY A 44 8.76 -8.91 8.28
C GLY A 44 8.22 -7.72 9.06
N PHE A 45 9.07 -6.80 9.55
CA PHE A 45 8.65 -5.69 10.42
C PHE A 45 9.46 -4.41 10.15
N GLY A 46 8.79 -3.39 9.65
CA GLY A 46 9.38 -2.10 9.28
C GLY A 46 10.22 -2.15 8.01
N ILE A 47 11.00 -1.09 7.80
CA ILE A 47 11.80 -0.87 6.60
C ILE A 47 13.06 -0.05 6.93
N THR A 48 14.19 -0.41 6.31
CA THR A 48 15.45 0.31 6.43
C THR A 48 15.62 1.30 5.27
N GLU A 49 16.52 2.29 5.42
CA GLU A 49 16.79 3.27 4.35
C GLU A 49 17.31 2.58 3.08
N GLU A 50 18.13 1.54 3.23
CA GLU A 50 18.64 0.74 2.11
C GLU A 50 17.51 0.09 1.32
N ILE A 51 16.60 -0.63 2.00
CA ILE A 51 15.47 -1.30 1.36
C ILE A 51 14.53 -0.28 0.70
N PHE A 52 14.28 0.86 1.35
CA PHE A 52 13.50 1.95 0.78
C PHE A 52 14.12 2.46 -0.53
N ARG A 53 15.42 2.74 -0.53
CA ARG A 53 16.14 3.25 -1.72
C ARG A 53 16.19 2.23 -2.85
N GLU A 54 16.38 0.94 -2.55
CA GLU A 54 16.33 -0.13 -3.55
C GLU A 54 14.93 -0.26 -4.17
N THR A 55 13.89 -0.06 -3.37
CA THR A 55 12.49 -0.07 -3.85
C THR A 55 12.22 1.09 -4.81
N LEU A 56 12.73 2.27 -4.52
CA LEU A 56 12.67 3.41 -5.45
C LEU A 56 13.51 3.16 -6.71
N ALA A 57 14.69 2.55 -6.58
CA ALA A 57 15.56 2.22 -7.71
C ALA A 57 14.92 1.16 -8.64
N ALA A 58 14.11 0.26 -8.11
CA ALA A 58 13.31 -0.69 -8.88
C ALA A 58 12.13 -0.04 -9.64
N GLY A 59 11.81 1.23 -9.34
CA GLY A 59 10.84 2.02 -10.09
C GLY A 59 9.59 2.43 -9.32
N ALA A 60 9.51 2.18 -8.01
CA ALA A 60 8.45 2.76 -7.18
C ALA A 60 8.60 4.29 -7.14
N ASP A 61 7.49 5.01 -7.28
CA ASP A 61 7.47 6.48 -7.16
C ASP A 61 7.29 6.92 -5.71
N VAL A 62 6.52 6.15 -4.94
CA VAL A 62 6.24 6.40 -3.52
C VAL A 62 6.22 5.07 -2.76
N VAL A 63 6.75 5.08 -1.54
CA VAL A 63 6.64 3.96 -0.61
C VAL A 63 5.74 4.37 0.56
N THR A 64 4.58 3.72 0.68
CA THR A 64 3.68 3.84 1.82
C THR A 64 4.03 2.81 2.88
N THR A 65 3.49 2.97 4.09
CA THR A 65 3.74 2.05 5.20
C THR A 65 2.45 1.79 6.00
N GLY A 66 2.56 1.52 7.30
CA GLY A 66 1.47 1.06 8.14
C GLY A 66 1.85 1.07 9.61
N ASN A 67 1.34 0.12 10.37
CA ASN A 67 1.59 0.04 11.82
C ASN A 67 3.05 -0.31 12.15
N HIS A 68 3.77 -1.01 11.26
CA HIS A 68 5.15 -1.43 11.51
C HIS A 68 6.21 -0.38 11.14
N VAL A 69 5.79 0.85 10.77
CA VAL A 69 6.67 1.92 10.27
C VAL A 69 7.87 2.25 11.19
N TRP A 70 7.75 2.04 12.51
CA TRP A 70 8.80 2.37 13.48
C TRP A 70 9.55 1.17 14.06
N ASP A 71 9.28 -0.05 13.59
CA ASP A 71 9.93 -1.27 14.10
C ASP A 71 11.42 -1.34 13.75
N GLN A 72 11.82 -0.65 12.69
CA GLN A 72 13.23 -0.35 12.39
C GLN A 72 13.56 1.06 12.88
N ARG A 73 14.50 1.16 13.83
CA ARG A 73 14.93 2.47 14.39
C ARG A 73 15.47 3.43 13.34
N ASP A 74 16.01 2.89 12.25
CA ASP A 74 16.53 3.65 11.10
C ASP A 74 15.44 4.53 10.47
N ALA A 75 14.17 4.08 10.47
CA ALA A 75 13.04 4.85 9.93
C ALA A 75 12.86 6.21 10.61
N LEU A 76 13.13 6.33 11.92
CA LEU A 76 13.06 7.59 12.64
C LEU A 76 14.08 8.62 12.13
N VAL A 77 15.18 8.15 11.54
CA VAL A 77 16.29 8.99 11.07
C VAL A 77 16.05 9.46 9.64
N PHE A 78 15.65 8.56 8.73
CA PHE A 78 15.52 8.92 7.32
C PHE A 78 14.13 9.46 6.96
N ALA A 79 13.06 9.09 7.67
CA ALA A 79 11.70 9.53 7.33
C ALA A 79 11.53 11.06 7.21
N PRO A 80 12.17 11.91 8.05
CA PRO A 80 12.09 13.37 7.90
C PRO A 80 12.71 13.93 6.62
N ARG A 81 13.70 13.24 6.03
CA ARG A 81 14.45 13.71 4.86
C ARG A 81 14.00 13.07 3.55
N GLU A 82 13.36 11.91 3.60
CA GLU A 82 12.92 11.17 2.41
C GLU A 82 11.46 11.50 2.06
N GLU A 83 11.24 12.38 1.08
CA GLU A 83 9.90 12.88 0.75
C GLU A 83 8.97 11.83 0.13
N ARG A 84 9.54 10.77 -0.45
CA ARG A 84 8.81 9.65 -1.06
C ARG A 84 8.51 8.52 -0.08
N PHE A 85 8.87 8.69 1.20
CA PHE A 85 8.55 7.78 2.28
C PHE A 85 7.36 8.32 3.06
N LEU A 86 6.23 7.59 3.04
CA LEU A 86 5.01 8.00 3.73
C LEU A 86 4.71 7.06 4.90
N ARG A 87 4.48 7.68 6.07
CA ARG A 87 3.93 7.05 7.26
C ARG A 87 2.45 7.38 7.39
N PRO A 88 1.64 6.68 8.21
CA PRO A 88 0.25 7.05 8.37
C PRO A 88 0.06 8.49 8.86
N SER A 89 -0.78 9.27 8.17
CA SER A 89 -0.92 10.72 8.35
C SER A 89 -1.60 11.08 9.66
N ASN A 90 -2.39 10.17 10.22
CA ASN A 90 -3.08 10.29 11.50
C ASN A 90 -2.22 9.90 12.72
N PHE A 91 -0.91 9.73 12.55
CA PHE A 91 -0.01 9.79 13.70
C PHE A 91 -0.05 11.18 14.37
N PRO A 92 0.14 11.26 15.70
CA PRO A 92 0.08 12.53 16.44
C PRO A 92 1.00 13.60 15.86
N LYS A 93 0.58 14.86 15.99
CA LYS A 93 1.38 16.02 15.57
C LYS A 93 2.78 15.99 16.17
N GLY A 94 3.80 16.21 15.33
CA GLY A 94 5.22 16.14 15.71
C GLY A 94 5.87 14.79 15.41
N THR A 95 5.11 13.78 14.98
CA THR A 95 5.66 12.50 14.51
C THR A 95 6.56 12.72 13.28
N PRO A 96 7.78 12.16 13.26
CA PRO A 96 8.72 12.24 12.14
C PRO A 96 8.12 11.83 10.78
N GLY A 97 8.68 12.38 9.71
CA GLY A 97 8.28 12.09 8.34
C GLY A 97 6.93 12.69 7.93
N ARG A 98 6.47 12.29 6.74
CA ARG A 98 5.29 12.85 6.08
C ARG A 98 4.15 11.84 6.04
N GLY A 99 2.92 12.34 6.16
CA GLY A 99 1.69 11.57 6.02
C GLY A 99 1.16 11.47 4.59
N SER A 100 1.55 12.45 3.77
CA SER A 100 1.11 12.64 2.40
C SER A 100 2.15 13.43 1.61
N GLY A 101 2.04 13.41 0.29
CA GLY A 101 2.86 14.20 -0.62
C GLY A 101 2.27 14.28 -2.03
N VAL A 102 2.65 15.32 -2.77
CA VAL A 102 2.31 15.47 -4.20
C VAL A 102 3.54 15.18 -5.03
N TYR A 103 3.41 14.26 -5.98
CA TYR A 103 4.51 13.76 -6.80
C TYR A 103 4.17 13.93 -8.28
N ILE A 104 5.20 14.06 -9.11
CA ILE A 104 5.02 14.16 -10.57
C ILE A 104 5.19 12.78 -11.18
N ALA A 105 4.13 12.27 -11.80
CA ALA A 105 4.13 11.01 -12.53
C ALA A 105 4.92 11.10 -13.84
N ARG A 106 5.21 9.94 -14.44
CA ARG A 106 5.98 9.85 -15.69
C ARG A 106 5.30 10.57 -16.86
N ASN A 107 3.97 10.65 -16.85
CA ASN A 107 3.18 11.40 -17.83
C ASN A 107 3.00 12.89 -17.49
N GLY A 108 3.63 13.38 -16.41
CA GLY A 108 3.55 14.77 -15.96
C GLY A 108 2.39 15.09 -15.01
N ALA A 109 1.49 14.15 -14.72
CA ALA A 109 0.38 14.36 -13.80
C ALA A 109 0.86 14.55 -12.35
N ARG A 110 0.18 15.41 -11.60
CA ARG A 110 0.39 15.62 -10.16
C ARG A 110 -0.43 14.60 -9.38
N VAL A 111 0.23 13.72 -8.65
CA VAL A 111 -0.40 12.65 -7.87
C VAL A 111 -0.24 12.93 -6.38
N LEU A 112 -1.34 13.19 -5.69
CA LEU A 112 -1.38 13.19 -4.23
C LEU A 112 -1.44 11.73 -3.76
N VAL A 113 -0.50 11.35 -2.89
CA VAL A 113 -0.57 10.08 -2.16
C VAL A 113 -0.67 10.38 -0.68
N ALA A 114 -1.62 9.74 -0.01
CA ALA A 114 -1.75 9.77 1.45
C ALA A 114 -1.78 8.35 2.00
N ASN A 115 -1.08 8.12 3.10
CA ASN A 115 -1.16 6.89 3.86
C ASN A 115 -1.93 7.19 5.15
N ILE A 116 -2.96 6.42 5.46
CA ILE A 116 -3.84 6.64 6.62
C ILE A 116 -4.07 5.29 7.28
N MET A 117 -4.06 5.24 8.61
CA MET A 117 -4.24 3.99 9.35
C MET A 117 -5.59 3.95 10.05
N GLY A 118 -6.29 2.83 9.92
CA GLY A 118 -7.53 2.57 10.67
C GLY A 118 -7.27 2.41 12.17
N ARG A 119 -8.34 2.28 12.95
CA ARG A 119 -8.27 2.15 14.42
C ARG A 119 -8.91 0.86 14.94
N VAL A 120 -9.87 0.30 14.20
CA VAL A 120 -10.57 -0.91 14.66
C VAL A 120 -9.62 -2.10 14.59
N PHE A 121 -9.34 -2.72 15.74
CA PHE A 121 -8.37 -3.82 15.92
C PHE A 121 -6.91 -3.47 15.57
N MET A 122 -6.58 -2.18 15.53
CA MET A 122 -5.25 -1.69 15.18
C MET A 122 -4.49 -1.18 16.42
N HIS A 123 -3.15 -1.28 16.36
CA HIS A 123 -2.26 -0.64 17.32
C HIS A 123 -1.07 0.01 16.58
N PRO A 124 -0.49 1.11 17.11
CA PRO A 124 -1.01 1.91 18.25
C PRO A 124 -2.33 2.60 17.92
N GLU A 125 -3.07 3.02 18.94
CA GLU A 125 -4.26 3.86 18.73
C GLU A 125 -3.82 5.25 18.25
N LEU A 126 -4.39 5.70 17.12
CA LEU A 126 -4.03 6.93 16.44
C LEU A 126 -5.20 7.93 16.40
N ASP A 127 -4.92 9.14 15.89
CA ASP A 127 -5.95 10.15 15.65
C ASP A 127 -6.98 9.67 14.63
N ASP A 128 -8.14 10.34 14.59
CA ASP A 128 -9.25 9.95 13.73
C ASP A 128 -8.86 9.92 12.23
N PRO A 129 -8.90 8.75 11.58
CA PRO A 129 -8.53 8.62 10.17
C PRO A 129 -9.43 9.44 9.24
N PHE A 130 -10.71 9.63 9.58
CA PHE A 130 -11.65 10.41 8.74
C PHE A 130 -11.27 11.89 8.73
N GLN A 131 -10.93 12.45 9.89
CA GLN A 131 -10.43 13.83 10.00
C GLN A 131 -9.06 13.99 9.32
N ALA A 132 -8.21 12.97 9.35
CA ALA A 132 -6.97 12.98 8.58
C ALA A 132 -7.25 13.03 7.08
N GLY A 133 -8.18 12.19 6.58
CA GLY A 133 -8.64 12.24 5.19
C GLY A 133 -9.12 13.63 4.78
N GLU A 134 -10.01 14.26 5.55
CA GLU A 134 -10.48 15.63 5.26
C GLU A 134 -9.34 16.64 5.19
N ARG A 135 -8.40 16.58 6.13
CA ARG A 135 -7.26 17.50 6.15
C ARG A 135 -6.38 17.35 4.91
N GLU A 136 -6.06 16.13 4.51
CA GLU A 136 -5.24 15.90 3.32
C GLU A 136 -5.96 16.35 2.04
N LEU A 137 -7.27 16.07 1.92
CA LEU A 137 -8.08 16.47 0.75
C LEU A 137 -8.34 17.97 0.69
N ALA A 138 -8.50 18.64 1.83
CA ALA A 138 -8.65 20.11 1.87
C ALA A 138 -7.35 20.83 1.50
N ALA A 139 -6.19 20.23 1.79
CA ALA A 139 -4.89 20.80 1.44
C ALA A 139 -4.54 20.62 -0.05
N CYS A 140 -5.05 19.55 -0.69
CA CYS A 140 -4.78 19.26 -2.09
C CYS A 140 -6.00 18.65 -2.82
N PRO A 141 -7.07 19.45 -3.06
CA PRO A 141 -8.24 19.02 -3.82
C PRO A 141 -7.94 18.44 -5.22
N LEU A 142 -8.67 17.37 -5.56
CA LEU A 142 -8.65 16.74 -6.89
C LEU A 142 -9.19 17.69 -7.96
N GLY A 143 -8.50 17.78 -9.10
CA GLY A 143 -8.84 18.66 -10.22
C GLY A 143 -8.32 20.09 -10.08
N GLU A 144 -7.77 20.46 -8.92
CA GLU A 144 -7.18 21.77 -8.68
C GLU A 144 -5.66 21.65 -8.42
N GLN A 145 -5.26 21.06 -7.29
CA GLN A 145 -3.86 20.93 -6.88
C GLN A 145 -3.28 19.55 -7.22
N ALA A 146 -4.12 18.54 -7.36
CA ALA A 146 -3.75 17.20 -7.82
C ALA A 146 -4.61 16.77 -9.02
N ASP A 147 -3.99 16.08 -9.97
CA ASP A 147 -4.66 15.47 -11.12
C ASP A 147 -5.15 14.06 -10.78
N ALA A 148 -4.57 13.44 -9.75
CA ALA A 148 -5.03 12.19 -9.15
C ALA A 148 -4.75 12.17 -7.64
N VAL A 149 -5.60 11.50 -6.88
CA VAL A 149 -5.46 11.32 -5.42
C VAL A 149 -5.59 9.84 -5.08
N VAL A 150 -4.58 9.30 -4.39
CA VAL A 150 -4.57 7.91 -3.92
C VAL A 150 -4.44 7.87 -2.41
N ILE A 151 -5.29 7.07 -1.78
CA ILE A 151 -5.22 6.79 -0.35
C ILE A 151 -4.91 5.30 -0.14
N ASP A 152 -3.77 5.03 0.49
CA ASP A 152 -3.45 3.76 1.12
C ASP A 152 -4.04 3.74 2.53
N PHE A 153 -5.13 3.00 2.72
CA PHE A 153 -5.87 2.89 3.97
C PHE A 153 -5.50 1.61 4.72
N HIS A 154 -4.47 1.70 5.54
CA HIS A 154 -3.87 0.58 6.26
C HIS A 154 -4.70 0.21 7.50
N ALA A 155 -5.51 -0.85 7.42
CA ALA A 155 -6.49 -1.16 8.46
C ALA A 155 -6.87 -2.64 8.51
N GLU A 156 -7.36 -3.11 9.66
CA GLU A 156 -7.84 -4.48 9.83
C GLU A 156 -9.32 -4.62 9.43
N ALA A 157 -10.21 -3.80 10.00
CA ALA A 157 -11.64 -3.99 9.84
C ALA A 157 -12.16 -3.54 8.46
N THR A 158 -12.72 -4.48 7.70
CA THR A 158 -13.36 -4.21 6.40
C THR A 158 -14.45 -3.15 6.47
N SER A 159 -15.21 -3.09 7.58
CA SER A 159 -16.21 -2.05 7.80
C SER A 159 -15.62 -0.65 7.86
N GLU A 160 -14.45 -0.49 8.49
CA GLU A 160 -13.77 0.81 8.56
C GLU A 160 -13.23 1.21 7.19
N LYS A 161 -12.65 0.25 6.45
CA LYS A 161 -12.18 0.45 5.06
C LYS A 161 -13.31 0.93 4.13
N MET A 162 -14.45 0.25 4.14
CA MET A 162 -15.61 0.62 3.32
C MET A 162 -16.19 1.98 3.71
N CYS A 163 -16.35 2.24 5.01
CA CYS A 163 -16.86 3.52 5.49
C CYS A 163 -15.94 4.68 5.08
N PHE A 164 -14.62 4.49 5.17
CA PHE A 164 -13.66 5.50 4.73
C PHE A 164 -13.75 5.75 3.22
N ALA A 165 -13.83 4.69 2.40
CA ALA A 165 -13.97 4.84 0.96
C ALA A 165 -15.26 5.59 0.57
N HIS A 166 -16.40 5.27 1.18
CA HIS A 166 -17.65 6.00 0.97
C HIS A 166 -17.58 7.45 1.44
N PHE A 167 -16.83 7.71 2.50
CA PHE A 167 -16.66 9.06 3.04
C PHE A 167 -15.94 9.98 2.04
N VAL A 168 -14.97 9.46 1.27
CA VAL A 168 -14.17 10.24 0.30
C VAL A 168 -14.59 10.04 -1.16
N ASP A 169 -15.65 9.28 -1.43
CA ASP A 169 -16.10 8.94 -2.78
C ASP A 169 -16.34 10.20 -3.64
N GLY A 170 -15.82 10.16 -4.87
CA GLY A 170 -15.85 11.26 -5.85
C GLY A 170 -14.86 12.40 -5.58
N ARG A 171 -14.10 12.33 -4.48
CA ARG A 171 -13.02 13.29 -4.16
C ARG A 171 -11.62 12.72 -4.34
N VAL A 172 -11.53 11.41 -4.58
CA VAL A 172 -10.26 10.70 -4.78
C VAL A 172 -10.33 9.71 -5.92
N SER A 173 -9.18 9.43 -6.54
CA SER A 173 -9.06 8.48 -7.64
C SER A 173 -9.15 7.04 -7.16
N LEU A 174 -8.47 6.73 -6.06
CA LEU A 174 -8.36 5.37 -5.50
C LEU A 174 -8.30 5.41 -3.97
N VAL A 175 -9.11 4.58 -3.33
CA VAL A 175 -8.90 4.13 -1.94
C VAL A 175 -8.59 2.63 -1.99
N VAL A 176 -7.39 2.26 -1.58
CA VAL A 176 -6.97 0.86 -1.52
C VAL A 176 -6.59 0.52 -0.08
N GLY A 177 -7.14 -0.59 0.43
CA GLY A 177 -6.75 -1.08 1.73
C GLY A 177 -5.46 -1.92 1.67
N THR A 178 -4.74 -1.95 2.78
CA THR A 178 -3.58 -2.82 3.07
C THR A 178 -3.73 -3.40 4.47
N HIS A 179 -2.70 -4.04 5.02
CA HIS A 179 -2.60 -4.67 6.36
C HIS A 179 -2.96 -6.15 6.45
N THR A 180 -4.08 -6.58 5.85
CA THR A 180 -4.60 -7.95 6.12
C THR A 180 -3.85 -9.03 5.33
N HIS A 181 -2.96 -8.63 4.43
CA HIS A 181 -2.10 -9.47 3.59
C HIS A 181 -2.84 -10.42 2.65
N GLN A 182 -4.17 -10.31 2.52
CA GLN A 182 -4.97 -11.17 1.66
C GLN A 182 -5.72 -10.36 0.61
N PRO A 183 -5.46 -10.54 -0.69
CA PRO A 183 -6.10 -9.74 -1.72
C PRO A 183 -7.60 -10.06 -1.79
N THR A 184 -8.43 -9.03 -1.76
CA THR A 184 -9.89 -9.18 -1.80
C THR A 184 -10.43 -9.19 -3.24
N ALA A 185 -11.61 -9.77 -3.45
CA ALA A 185 -12.24 -9.82 -4.78
C ALA A 185 -13.23 -8.67 -5.04
N ASP A 186 -13.31 -7.68 -4.13
CA ASP A 186 -14.35 -6.64 -4.07
C ASP A 186 -13.99 -5.35 -4.82
N HIS A 187 -12.95 -5.39 -5.65
CA HIS A 187 -12.55 -4.25 -6.47
C HIS A 187 -13.74 -3.69 -7.27
N GLN A 188 -13.95 -2.39 -7.20
CA GLN A 188 -15.06 -1.71 -7.86
C GLN A 188 -14.79 -0.22 -8.04
N ILE A 189 -15.63 0.43 -8.83
CA ILE A 189 -15.69 1.89 -8.90
C ILE A 189 -16.98 2.30 -8.19
N LEU A 190 -16.85 3.12 -7.15
CA LEU A 190 -17.98 3.62 -6.37
C LEU A 190 -18.80 4.63 -7.18
N ASN A 191 -20.00 4.99 -6.71
CA ASN A 191 -20.93 5.83 -7.47
C ASN A 191 -20.38 7.23 -7.77
N GLY A 192 -19.51 7.77 -6.92
CA GLY A 192 -18.82 9.04 -7.14
C GLY A 192 -17.63 8.94 -8.09
N GLY A 193 -17.23 7.74 -8.51
CA GLY A 193 -16.12 7.50 -9.44
C GLY A 193 -14.80 7.13 -8.76
N THR A 194 -14.77 6.98 -7.44
CA THR A 194 -13.58 6.50 -6.72
C THR A 194 -13.38 5.00 -6.94
N GLY A 195 -12.18 4.60 -7.37
CA GLY A 195 -11.78 3.19 -7.37
C GLY A 195 -11.60 2.69 -5.92
N TYR A 196 -12.02 1.47 -5.65
CA TYR A 196 -11.97 0.87 -4.31
C TYR A 196 -11.56 -0.60 -4.35
N MET A 197 -10.78 -1.03 -3.36
CA MET A 197 -10.51 -2.44 -3.04
C MET A 197 -10.23 -2.58 -1.53
N SER A 198 -10.87 -3.54 -0.85
CA SER A 198 -10.69 -3.73 0.59
C SER A 198 -9.26 -4.10 0.98
N ASP A 199 -8.55 -4.90 0.20
CA ASP A 199 -7.15 -5.17 0.48
C ASP A 199 -6.39 -5.55 -0.79
N ALA A 200 -5.26 -4.91 -1.03
CA ALA A 200 -4.37 -5.20 -2.16
C ALA A 200 -3.67 -6.57 -2.02
N GLY A 201 -3.65 -7.16 -0.82
CA GLY A 201 -2.88 -8.35 -0.49
C GLY A 201 -1.40 -8.04 -0.25
N MET A 202 -0.61 -9.05 0.08
CA MET A 202 0.84 -8.91 0.21
C MET A 202 1.60 -9.26 -1.07
N CYS A 203 2.78 -8.66 -1.22
CA CYS A 203 3.87 -9.17 -2.05
C CYS A 203 4.81 -9.99 -1.16
N GLY A 204 4.62 -11.32 -1.15
CA GLY A 204 5.33 -12.20 -0.22
C GLY A 204 5.02 -13.68 -0.46
N ASP A 205 5.57 -14.55 0.38
CA ASP A 205 5.31 -15.99 0.33
C ASP A 205 3.92 -16.31 0.88
N TYR A 206 3.03 -16.89 0.07
CA TYR A 206 1.67 -17.26 0.47
C TYR A 206 1.54 -18.67 1.05
N ASP A 207 2.61 -19.49 1.04
CA ASP A 207 2.65 -20.73 1.85
C ASP A 207 3.14 -20.45 3.26
N SER A 208 2.49 -19.46 3.89
CA SER A 208 2.90 -18.87 5.15
C SER A 208 1.66 -18.40 5.91
N SER A 209 1.86 -17.94 7.15
CA SER A 209 0.82 -17.24 7.89
C SER A 209 1.04 -15.73 7.76
N LEU A 210 0.39 -15.11 6.77
CA LEU A 210 0.48 -13.67 6.49
C LEU A 210 1.93 -13.19 6.27
N GLY A 211 2.72 -13.99 5.56
CA GLY A 211 4.13 -13.69 5.26
C GLY A 211 5.13 -14.15 6.33
N MET A 212 4.64 -14.67 7.46
CA MET A 212 5.48 -15.24 8.53
C MET A 212 5.56 -16.76 8.40
N ASP A 213 6.70 -17.35 8.78
CA ASP A 213 6.86 -18.80 8.92
C ASP A 213 5.72 -19.35 9.78
N LYS A 214 4.98 -20.33 9.23
CA LYS A 214 3.69 -20.76 9.76
C LYS A 214 3.79 -21.53 11.08
N GLU A 215 4.97 -22.04 11.46
CA GLU A 215 5.13 -22.86 12.67
C GLU A 215 4.88 -22.07 13.96
N GLU A 216 5.47 -20.88 14.10
CA GLU A 216 5.32 -20.08 15.32
C GLU A 216 3.90 -19.50 15.50
N PRO A 217 3.26 -18.88 14.48
CA PRO A 217 1.86 -18.48 14.55
C PRO A 217 0.93 -19.64 14.90
N LEU A 218 1.07 -20.79 14.22
CA LEU A 218 0.26 -21.98 14.50
C LEU A 218 0.45 -22.47 15.93
N ASN A 219 1.70 -22.51 16.40
CA ASN A 219 2.01 -22.87 17.78
C ASN A 219 1.33 -21.92 18.79
N ARG A 220 1.34 -20.60 18.55
CA ARG A 220 0.66 -19.64 19.43
C ARG A 220 -0.85 -19.83 19.43
N PHE A 221 -1.46 -20.16 18.30
CA PHE A 221 -2.90 -20.48 18.26
C PHE A 221 -3.25 -21.72 19.08
N LEU A 222 -2.46 -22.79 18.95
CA LEU A 222 -2.70 -24.09 19.57
C LEU A 222 -2.33 -24.13 21.06
N SER A 223 -1.14 -23.65 21.41
CA SER A 223 -0.57 -23.79 22.75
C SER A 223 -0.80 -22.56 23.63
N LYS A 224 -1.09 -21.39 23.03
CA LYS A 224 -1.09 -20.08 23.70
C LYS A 224 0.26 -19.68 24.32
N VAL A 225 1.34 -20.41 24.04
CA VAL A 225 2.69 -20.15 24.57
C VAL A 225 3.66 -19.91 23.42
N PRO A 226 4.39 -18.78 23.39
CA PRO A 226 5.42 -18.54 22.38
C PRO A 226 6.56 -19.57 22.49
N LYS A 227 6.99 -20.13 21.35
CA LYS A 227 8.20 -20.96 21.29
C LYS A 227 9.38 -20.20 20.69
N GLY A 228 9.09 -19.28 19.76
CA GLY A 228 10.06 -18.44 19.10
C GLY A 228 9.54 -17.04 18.79
N ARG A 229 10.34 -16.32 18.01
CA ARG A 229 9.93 -15.05 17.40
C ARG A 229 9.25 -15.34 16.07
N PHE A 230 8.45 -14.39 15.60
CA PHE A 230 8.00 -14.43 14.22
C PHE A 230 9.20 -14.14 13.30
N GLU A 231 9.28 -14.93 12.24
CA GLU A 231 10.30 -14.81 11.20
C GLU A 231 9.58 -14.77 9.86
N ALA A 232 10.05 -13.93 8.93
CA ALA A 232 9.50 -13.89 7.59
C ALA A 232 9.73 -15.23 6.87
N ALA A 233 8.71 -15.72 6.17
CA ALA A 233 8.80 -16.91 5.35
C ALA A 233 9.73 -16.69 4.14
N ASN A 234 10.37 -17.78 3.68
CA ASN A 234 11.41 -17.75 2.65
C ASN A 234 11.03 -18.53 1.37
N GLY A 235 9.81 -19.03 1.27
CA GLY A 235 9.32 -19.69 0.06
C GLY A 235 9.02 -18.71 -1.08
N PRO A 236 8.56 -19.20 -2.23
CA PRO A 236 8.34 -18.37 -3.42
C PRO A 236 7.27 -17.28 -3.24
N ALA A 237 7.58 -16.04 -3.64
CA ALA A 237 6.66 -14.92 -3.49
C ALA A 237 5.60 -14.86 -4.61
N THR A 238 4.40 -14.41 -4.24
CA THR A 238 3.38 -13.91 -5.16
C THR A 238 3.25 -12.41 -4.95
N LEU A 239 3.32 -11.64 -6.03
CA LEU A 239 3.06 -10.20 -6.01
C LEU A 239 1.56 -9.99 -6.07
N CYS A 240 1.02 -9.15 -5.18
CA CYS A 240 -0.37 -8.73 -5.20
C CYS A 240 -0.49 -7.22 -5.24
N GLY A 241 -1.52 -6.73 -5.91
CA GLY A 241 -1.75 -5.31 -6.09
C GLY A 241 -3.04 -5.01 -6.83
N VAL A 242 -3.19 -3.75 -7.22
CA VAL A 242 -4.32 -3.26 -8.00
C VAL A 242 -3.84 -2.30 -9.08
N GLY A 243 -4.41 -2.45 -10.27
CA GLY A 243 -4.21 -1.54 -11.38
C GLY A 243 -5.44 -0.71 -11.66
N VAL A 244 -5.23 0.59 -11.93
CA VAL A 244 -6.31 1.56 -12.17
C VAL A 244 -6.00 2.40 -13.41
N GLU A 245 -6.97 2.55 -14.31
CA GLU A 245 -6.98 3.63 -15.30
C GLU A 245 -7.73 4.82 -14.70
N ILE A 246 -7.02 5.94 -14.57
CA ILE A 246 -7.54 7.20 -14.05
C ILE A 246 -7.75 8.17 -15.21
N SER A 247 -8.92 8.79 -15.26
CA SER A 247 -9.31 9.75 -16.28
C SER A 247 -8.47 11.01 -16.20
N ASP A 248 -7.82 11.40 -17.30
CA ASP A 248 -7.06 12.67 -17.33
C ASP A 248 -7.98 13.91 -17.27
N ARG A 249 -9.28 13.74 -17.51
CA ARG A 249 -10.27 14.83 -17.47
C ARG A 249 -10.84 15.06 -16.07
N THR A 250 -11.07 13.99 -15.31
CA THR A 250 -11.79 14.06 -14.02
C THR A 250 -10.92 13.72 -12.83
N GLY A 251 -9.78 13.06 -13.05
CA GLY A 251 -8.95 12.51 -11.98
C GLY A 251 -9.59 11.31 -11.27
N LEU A 252 -10.71 10.78 -11.76
CA LEU A 252 -11.42 9.64 -11.15
C LEU A 252 -11.13 8.33 -11.89
N ALA A 253 -11.42 7.20 -11.26
CA ALA A 253 -11.17 5.88 -11.86
C ALA A 253 -12.16 5.58 -12.99
N GLU A 254 -11.65 5.07 -14.12
CA GLU A 254 -12.43 4.59 -15.26
C GLU A 254 -12.44 3.06 -15.32
N LYS A 255 -11.33 2.42 -14.91
CA LYS A 255 -11.20 0.96 -14.81
C LYS A 255 -10.35 0.58 -13.61
N ILE A 256 -10.67 -0.56 -13.00
CA ILE A 256 -9.93 -1.14 -11.88
C ILE A 256 -9.87 -2.65 -12.05
N ALA A 257 -8.72 -3.26 -11.75
CA ALA A 257 -8.57 -4.71 -11.74
C ALA A 257 -7.48 -5.14 -10.75
N PRO A 258 -7.64 -6.30 -10.09
CA PRO A 258 -6.61 -6.86 -9.24
C PRO A 258 -5.43 -7.36 -10.08
N PHE A 259 -4.25 -7.33 -9.48
CA PHE A 259 -3.03 -7.93 -10.01
C PHE A 259 -2.54 -9.02 -9.05
N ARG A 260 -2.26 -10.20 -9.60
CA ARG A 260 -1.58 -11.30 -8.90
C ARG A 260 -0.64 -11.98 -9.88
N ARG A 261 0.63 -12.15 -9.49
CA ARG A 261 1.63 -12.86 -10.30
C ARG A 261 2.54 -13.66 -9.40
N GLY A 262 2.67 -14.96 -9.67
CA GLY A 262 3.47 -15.86 -8.84
C GLY A 262 2.84 -17.24 -8.63
N PRO A 263 3.49 -18.11 -7.85
CA PRO A 263 3.24 -19.54 -7.90
C PRO A 263 2.09 -20.04 -7.00
N ARG A 264 1.45 -19.17 -6.20
CA ARG A 264 0.45 -19.61 -5.19
C ARG A 264 -0.97 -19.19 -5.52
N LEU A 265 -1.21 -17.90 -5.73
CA LEU A 265 -2.55 -17.41 -6.03
C LEU A 265 -2.82 -17.48 -7.54
N GLU A 266 -4.09 -17.59 -7.91
CA GLU A 266 -4.50 -17.52 -9.31
C GLU A 266 -4.06 -16.18 -9.92
N GLU A 267 -3.28 -16.27 -11.00
CA GLU A 267 -2.74 -15.10 -11.67
C GLU A 267 -3.86 -14.25 -12.27
N THR A 268 -3.72 -12.94 -12.12
CA THR A 268 -4.61 -11.95 -12.73
C THR A 268 -3.79 -10.72 -13.09
N ALA A 269 -4.17 -10.06 -14.17
CA ALA A 269 -3.60 -8.78 -14.56
C ALA A 269 -4.72 -7.89 -15.11
N PRO A 270 -4.56 -6.55 -15.02
CA PRO A 270 -5.50 -5.62 -15.64
C PRO A 270 -5.56 -5.81 -17.15
N SER A 271 -6.63 -6.47 -17.63
CA SER A 271 -6.80 -6.82 -19.05
C SER A 271 -6.97 -5.61 -19.96
N PHE A 272 -7.13 -4.41 -19.41
CA PHE A 272 -7.23 -3.15 -20.13
C PHE A 272 -5.88 -2.46 -20.37
N TRP A 273 -4.77 -2.99 -19.85
CA TRP A 273 -3.41 -2.48 -20.09
C TRP A 273 -2.67 -3.18 -21.22
N SER A 274 -3.24 -4.25 -21.78
CA SER A 274 -2.74 -5.03 -22.93
C SER A 274 -2.70 -4.22 -24.21
#